data_AF-A0A968MXQ0-F1
#
_entry.id   AF-A0A968MXQ0-F1
#
_cell.length_a   1.000
_cell.length_b   1.000
_cell.length_c   1.000
_cell.angle_alpha   90.00
_cell.angle_beta   90.00
_cell.angle_gamma   90.00
#
_symmetry.space_group_name_H-M   'P 1'
#
loop_
_entity.id
_entity.type
_entity.pdbx_description
1 polymer ?
#
loop_
_entity_poly.entity_id
_entity_poly.type
_entity_poly.pdbx_seq_one_letter_code
_entity_poly.pdbx_strand_id
1 'polypeptide(L)'
;LADDASGKFTDFEEDKEKVAGILKERGIWSVEFITTRNSQEVLEEYAGYFYHQGFVVSFGTEHNTPAMEPVLLHSRGGNLLSDLLIDINYKGACVIAAHQYLYATEGEGYLDSSGTPNTLSRSSFEELGNALIHHIIR
;
A
#
# COMPACT_ATOMS: atom_id res chain seq x y z
N LEU A 1 -1.80 -10.57 2.86
CA LEU A 1 -0.81 -11.41 2.16
C LEU A 1 -1.32 -11.62 0.73
N ALA A 2 -0.57 -12.23 -0.17
CA ALA A 2 -1.10 -12.66 -1.47
C ALA A 2 -0.81 -14.14 -1.65
N ASP A 3 0.45 -14.55 -1.79
CA ASP A 3 0.86 -15.95 -1.91
C ASP A 3 1.76 -16.42 -0.76
N ASP A 4 1.74 -17.72 -0.47
CA ASP A 4 2.64 -18.38 0.48
C ASP A 4 3.93 -18.90 -0.19
N ALA A 5 4.82 -19.51 0.60
CA ALA A 5 6.09 -20.04 0.10
C ALA A 5 5.94 -21.15 -0.98
N SER A 6 4.76 -21.76 -1.09
CA SER A 6 4.43 -22.73 -2.13
C SER A 6 3.68 -22.12 -3.32
N GLY A 7 3.52 -20.79 -3.35
CA GLY A 7 2.78 -20.06 -4.39
C GLY A 7 1.26 -20.21 -4.25
N LYS A 8 0.76 -20.62 -3.09
CA LYS A 8 -0.67 -20.77 -2.83
C LYS A 8 -1.24 -19.51 -2.21
N PHE A 9 -2.41 -19.13 -2.68
CA PHE A 9 -3.19 -18.05 -2.10
C PHE A 9 -4.11 -18.60 -1.00
N THR A 10 -4.54 -17.72 -0.10
CA THR A 10 -5.66 -18.04 0.78
C THR A 10 -6.97 -18.00 -0.02
N ASP A 11 -8.02 -18.68 0.47
CA ASP A 11 -9.36 -18.65 -0.14
C ASP A 11 -9.92 -17.22 -0.30
N PHE A 12 -9.43 -16.28 0.52
CA PHE A 12 -9.79 -14.88 0.40
C PHE A 12 -8.98 -14.18 -0.67
N GLU A 13 -7.65 -14.32 -0.66
CA GLU A 13 -6.71 -13.53 -1.48
C GLU A 13 -6.53 -14.07 -2.91
N GLU A 14 -7.00 -15.28 -3.21
CA GLU A 14 -6.87 -15.91 -4.54
C GLU A 14 -7.51 -15.08 -5.66
N ASP A 15 -8.65 -14.45 -5.40
CA ASP A 15 -9.35 -13.60 -6.37
C ASP A 15 -9.23 -12.11 -5.97
N LYS A 16 -8.17 -11.46 -6.45
CA LYS A 16 -7.91 -10.04 -6.17
C LYS A 16 -9.05 -9.11 -6.57
N GLU A 17 -9.83 -9.45 -7.61
CA GLU A 17 -10.95 -8.62 -8.05
C GLU A 17 -12.11 -8.69 -7.06
N LYS A 18 -12.45 -9.91 -6.63
CA LYS A 18 -13.43 -10.16 -5.57
C LYS A 18 -13.01 -9.52 -4.26
N VAL A 19 -11.74 -9.62 -3.87
CA VAL A 19 -11.21 -8.96 -2.67
C VAL A 19 -11.40 -7.45 -2.76
N ALA A 20 -11.01 -6.82 -3.86
CA ALA A 20 -11.19 -5.38 -4.05
C ALA A 20 -12.66 -4.98 -3.95
N GLY A 21 -13.59 -5.78 -4.49
CA GLY A 21 -15.03 -5.56 -4.34
C GLY A 21 -15.47 -5.58 -2.87
N ILE A 22 -15.07 -6.62 -2.13
CA ILE A 22 -15.40 -6.78 -0.70
C ILE A 22 -14.83 -5.63 0.14
N LEU A 23 -13.59 -5.21 -0.12
CA LEU A 23 -12.96 -4.11 0.61
C LEU A 23 -13.68 -2.79 0.33
N LYS A 24 -14.02 -2.49 -0.93
CA LYS A 24 -14.78 -1.29 -1.30
C LYS A 24 -16.16 -1.26 -0.64
N GLU A 25 -16.89 -2.38 -0.64
CA GLU A 25 -18.19 -2.51 0.03
C GLU A 25 -18.08 -2.23 1.54
N ARG A 26 -16.96 -2.59 2.16
CA ARG A 26 -16.66 -2.33 3.57
C ARG A 26 -16.09 -0.94 3.85
N GLY A 27 -15.92 -0.09 2.84
CA GLY A 27 -15.29 1.23 2.99
C GLY A 27 -13.77 1.16 3.26
N ILE A 28 -13.12 0.05 2.92
CA ILE A 28 -11.67 -0.14 3.09
C ILE A 28 -10.99 0.16 1.75
N TRP A 29 -10.15 1.19 1.74
CA TRP A 29 -9.47 1.67 0.54
C TRP A 29 -7.95 1.76 0.69
N SER A 30 -7.41 1.07 1.69
CA SER A 30 -5.98 0.92 1.93
C SER A 30 -5.64 -0.56 2.08
N VAL A 31 -4.54 -0.99 1.47
CA VAL A 31 -4.00 -2.35 1.60
C VAL A 31 -2.51 -2.31 1.87
N GLU A 32 -2.05 -3.23 2.72
CA GLU A 32 -0.63 -3.43 3.00
C GLU A 32 -0.20 -4.84 2.60
N PHE A 33 0.92 -4.95 1.86
CA PHE A 33 1.54 -6.23 1.55
C PHE A 33 2.82 -6.44 2.36
N ILE A 34 2.93 -7.60 3.00
CA ILE A 34 4.17 -8.03 3.65
C ILE A 34 5.09 -8.64 2.59
N THR A 35 6.08 -7.88 2.12
CA THR A 35 6.80 -8.23 0.88
C THR A 35 7.63 -9.49 1.00
N THR A 36 8.18 -9.74 2.20
CA THR A 36 9.02 -10.91 2.50
C THR A 36 8.28 -12.24 2.35
N ARG A 37 6.95 -12.22 2.39
CA ARG A 37 6.12 -13.41 2.24
C ARG A 37 5.67 -13.68 0.82
N ASN A 38 5.79 -12.73 -0.11
CA ASN A 38 5.23 -12.84 -1.45
C ASN A 38 6.31 -12.95 -2.53
N SER A 39 6.03 -13.66 -3.62
CA SER A 39 6.88 -13.61 -4.82
C SER A 39 6.83 -12.23 -5.46
N GLN A 40 7.88 -11.86 -6.20
CA GLN A 40 7.95 -10.54 -6.83
C GLN A 40 6.86 -10.37 -7.89
N GLU A 41 6.62 -11.41 -8.68
CA GLU A 41 5.61 -11.42 -9.73
C GLU A 41 4.21 -11.22 -9.16
N VAL A 42 3.88 -11.90 -8.05
CA VAL A 42 2.58 -11.76 -7.37
C VAL A 42 2.44 -10.38 -6.75
N LEU A 43 3.51 -9.82 -6.14
CA LEU A 43 3.47 -8.45 -5.62
C LEU A 43 3.19 -7.44 -6.72
N GLU A 44 3.87 -7.54 -7.87
CA GLU A 44 3.67 -6.62 -8.99
C GLU A 44 2.23 -6.67 -9.51
N GLU A 45 1.69 -7.89 -9.69
CA GLU A 45 0.32 -8.09 -10.14
C GLU A 45 -0.70 -7.53 -9.14
N TYR A 46 -0.58 -7.89 -7.87
CA TYR A 46 -1.56 -7.52 -6.85
C TYR A 46 -1.44 -6.04 -6.48
N ALA A 47 -0.25 -5.56 -6.13
CA ALA A 47 -0.05 -4.15 -5.77
C ALA A 47 -0.42 -3.23 -6.93
N GLY A 48 -0.04 -3.59 -8.17
CA GLY A 48 -0.43 -2.86 -9.37
C GLY A 48 -1.95 -2.82 -9.54
N TYR A 49 -2.63 -3.97 -9.41
CA TYR A 49 -4.08 -4.04 -9.50
C TYR A 49 -4.78 -3.14 -8.47
N PHE A 50 -4.45 -3.28 -7.17
CA PHE A 50 -5.06 -2.47 -6.12
C PHE A 50 -4.76 -0.98 -6.29
N TYR A 51 -3.53 -0.62 -6.69
CA TYR A 51 -3.17 0.76 -7.00
C TYR A 51 -4.02 1.30 -8.16
N HIS A 52 -4.22 0.56 -9.25
CA HIS A 52 -5.09 1.01 -10.35
C HIS A 52 -6.58 1.08 -9.98
N GLN A 53 -7.02 0.30 -9.00
CA GLN A 53 -8.39 0.33 -8.47
C GLN A 53 -8.68 1.49 -7.51
N GLY A 54 -7.70 2.37 -7.26
CA GLY A 54 -7.83 3.53 -6.39
C GLY A 54 -7.51 3.27 -4.92
N PHE A 55 -6.90 2.13 -4.58
CA PHE A 55 -6.43 1.91 -3.21
C PHE A 55 -5.15 2.70 -2.93
N VAL A 56 -4.95 3.02 -1.65
CA VAL A 56 -3.64 3.33 -1.08
C VAL A 56 -2.93 1.99 -0.86
N VAL A 57 -1.73 1.84 -1.41
CA VAL A 57 -0.97 0.59 -1.31
C VAL A 57 0.33 0.86 -0.58
N SER A 58 0.58 0.15 0.50
CA SER A 58 1.84 0.22 1.28
C SER A 58 2.48 -1.15 1.44
N PHE A 59 3.77 -1.17 1.77
CA PHE A 59 4.53 -2.38 2.00
C PHE A 59 5.17 -2.41 3.38
N GLY A 60 5.20 -3.61 3.98
CA GLY A 60 5.80 -3.89 5.27
C GLY A 60 6.76 -5.08 5.22
N THR A 61 7.68 -5.11 6.18
CA THR A 61 8.69 -6.18 6.35
C THR A 61 8.27 -7.26 7.34
N GLU A 62 7.29 -6.97 8.22
CA GLU A 62 6.84 -7.82 9.35
C GLU A 62 7.96 -8.18 10.34
N HIS A 63 7.94 -7.59 11.54
CA HIS A 63 8.93 -7.84 12.60
C HIS A 63 8.27 -8.45 13.84
N ASN A 64 7.70 -9.65 13.69
CA ASN A 64 7.00 -10.37 14.77
C ASN A 64 7.81 -11.52 15.39
N THR A 65 9.08 -11.68 15.00
CA THR A 65 9.99 -12.67 15.56
C THR A 65 11.24 -11.99 16.16
N PRO A 66 12.03 -12.68 17.00
CA PRO A 66 13.31 -12.15 17.48
C PRO A 66 14.40 -12.01 16.40
N ALA A 67 14.12 -12.41 15.14
CA ALA A 67 15.09 -12.31 14.06
C ALA A 67 15.38 -10.83 13.73
N MET A 68 16.66 -10.53 13.53
CA MET A 68 17.12 -9.19 13.16
C MET A 68 17.01 -8.99 11.63
N GLU A 69 15.78 -8.91 11.15
CA GLU A 69 15.49 -8.69 9.73
C GLU A 69 15.66 -7.20 9.35
N PRO A 70 16.14 -6.90 8.13
CA PRO A 70 16.30 -5.53 7.68
C PRO A 70 14.95 -4.83 7.48
N VAL A 71 14.93 -3.51 7.66
CA VAL A 71 13.78 -2.66 7.29
C VAL A 71 13.73 -2.41 5.78
N LEU A 72 14.86 -2.62 5.08
CA LEU A 72 14.91 -2.52 3.62
C LEU A 72 14.00 -3.59 3.01
N LEU A 73 13.02 -3.15 2.23
CA LEU A 73 12.05 -4.04 1.60
C LEU A 73 12.70 -4.92 0.54
N HIS A 74 12.33 -6.20 0.56
CA HIS A 74 12.65 -7.18 -0.47
C HIS A 74 11.48 -8.17 -0.60
N SER A 75 11.36 -8.83 -1.76
CA SER A 75 10.40 -9.92 -1.93
C SER A 75 10.87 -11.19 -1.23
N ARG A 76 10.02 -12.22 -1.20
CA ARG A 76 10.43 -13.58 -0.85
C ARG A 76 11.65 -13.99 -1.69
N GLY A 77 12.63 -14.61 -1.04
CA GLY A 77 13.91 -14.98 -1.65
C GLY A 77 14.99 -13.89 -1.61
N GLY A 78 14.69 -12.69 -1.12
CA GLY A 78 15.68 -11.62 -0.91
C GLY A 78 15.92 -10.74 -2.14
N ASN A 79 15.07 -10.80 -3.16
CA ASN A 79 15.18 -9.91 -4.31
C ASN A 79 14.73 -8.49 -3.95
N LEU A 80 15.48 -7.49 -4.41
CA LEU A 80 15.05 -6.10 -4.29
C LEU A 80 13.74 -5.90 -5.05
N LEU A 81 12.87 -5.06 -4.50
CA LEU A 81 11.62 -4.69 -5.17
C LEU A 81 11.92 -3.98 -6.50
N SER A 82 11.06 -4.19 -7.49
CA SER A 82 11.13 -3.47 -8.77
C SER A 82 10.80 -1.99 -8.61
N ASP A 83 11.17 -1.19 -9.60
CA ASP A 83 10.87 0.25 -9.65
C ASP A 83 9.36 0.52 -9.55
N LEU A 84 8.52 -0.33 -10.15
CA LEU A 84 7.07 -0.27 -10.04
C LEU A 84 6.61 -0.37 -8.58
N LEU A 85 7.11 -1.38 -7.86
CA LEU A 85 6.77 -1.62 -6.47
C LEU A 85 7.28 -0.48 -5.57
N ILE A 86 8.50 -0.02 -5.79
CA ILE A 86 9.07 1.12 -5.06
C ILE A 86 8.22 2.37 -5.25
N ASP A 87 7.83 2.69 -6.49
CA ASP A 87 6.99 3.84 -6.83
C ASP A 87 5.60 3.74 -6.17
N ILE A 88 4.93 2.59 -6.28
CA ILE A 88 3.62 2.36 -5.66
C ILE A 88 3.69 2.57 -4.14
N ASN A 89 4.69 1.97 -3.47
CA ASN A 89 4.85 2.10 -2.03
C ASN A 89 5.13 3.54 -1.60
N TYR A 90 6.01 4.24 -2.33
CA TYR A 90 6.32 5.63 -2.04
C TYR A 90 5.09 6.53 -2.18
N LYS A 91 4.30 6.34 -3.25
CA LYS A 91 3.03 7.04 -3.45
C LYS A 91 2.02 6.73 -2.35
N GLY A 92 1.94 5.48 -1.91
CA GLY A 92 1.15 5.09 -0.74
C GLY A 92 1.54 5.88 0.51
N ALA A 93 2.84 5.96 0.81
CA ALA A 93 3.36 6.76 1.93
C ALA A 93 3.03 8.26 1.78
N CYS A 94 3.12 8.81 0.56
CA CYS A 94 2.74 10.19 0.28
C CYS A 94 1.25 10.44 0.57
N VAL A 95 0.35 9.57 0.09
CA VAL A 95 -1.08 9.72 0.35
C VAL A 95 -1.38 9.65 1.85
N ILE A 96 -0.71 8.76 2.59
CA ILE A 96 -0.85 8.67 4.06
C ILE A 96 -0.39 9.98 4.71
N ALA A 97 0.77 10.51 4.35
CA ALA A 97 1.29 11.77 4.89
C ALA A 97 0.35 12.96 4.62
N ALA A 98 -0.13 13.08 3.38
CA ALA A 98 -1.08 14.11 2.98
C ALA A 98 -2.41 13.98 3.72
N HIS A 99 -2.95 12.76 3.87
CA HIS A 99 -4.17 12.53 4.64
C HIS A 99 -4.02 12.96 6.09
N GLN A 100 -2.93 12.59 6.76
CA GLN A 100 -2.69 12.98 8.16
C GLN A 100 -2.56 14.50 8.31
N TYR A 101 -1.86 15.15 7.38
CA TYR A 101 -1.73 16.62 7.38
C TYR A 101 -3.08 17.31 7.21
N LEU A 102 -3.82 16.98 6.15
CA LEU A 102 -5.10 17.61 5.85
C LEU A 102 -6.15 17.33 6.92
N TYR A 103 -6.20 16.11 7.47
CA TYR A 103 -7.09 15.83 8.59
C TYR A 103 -6.78 16.71 9.80
N ALA A 104 -5.50 16.93 10.12
CA ALA A 104 -5.09 17.77 11.24
C ALA A 104 -5.36 19.27 11.01
N THR A 105 -5.33 19.76 9.77
CA THR A 105 -5.47 21.19 9.45
C THR A 105 -6.87 21.60 8.97
N GLU A 106 -7.58 20.69 8.31
CA GLU A 106 -8.84 20.95 7.59
C GLU A 106 -9.99 20.02 8.04
N GLY A 107 -9.68 18.95 8.78
CA GLY A 107 -10.68 18.02 9.33
C GLY A 107 -11.11 16.89 8.38
N GLU A 108 -10.67 16.92 7.12
CA GLU A 108 -10.87 15.88 6.12
C GLU A 108 -9.59 15.68 5.30
N GLY A 109 -9.35 14.49 4.77
CA GLY A 109 -8.16 14.20 3.97
C GLY A 109 -8.49 13.25 2.82
N TYR A 110 -7.69 12.20 2.62
CA TYR A 110 -7.99 11.19 1.59
C TYR A 110 -9.36 10.54 1.77
N LEU A 111 -9.75 10.30 3.03
CA LEU A 111 -11.09 9.88 3.40
C LEU A 111 -11.87 11.08 3.93
N ASP A 112 -13.13 11.20 3.51
CA ASP A 112 -14.08 12.15 4.09
C ASP A 112 -14.67 11.64 5.41
N SER A 113 -15.54 12.45 6.03
CA SER A 113 -16.23 12.11 7.28
C SER A 113 -17.14 10.87 7.21
N SER A 114 -17.49 10.39 6.00
CA SER A 114 -18.24 9.15 5.77
C SER A 114 -17.35 7.92 5.52
N GLY A 115 -16.03 8.11 5.48
CA GLY A 115 -15.06 7.08 5.10
C GLY A 115 -14.95 6.85 3.60
N THR A 116 -15.50 7.75 2.78
CA THR A 116 -15.42 7.67 1.32
C THR A 116 -14.09 8.25 0.85
N PRO A 117 -13.33 7.54 0.00
CA PRO A 117 -12.06 8.03 -0.51
C PRO A 117 -12.23 9.03 -1.66
N ASN A 118 -11.33 10.00 -1.71
CA ASN A 118 -11.18 10.91 -2.84
C ASN A 118 -10.24 10.33 -3.91
N THR A 119 -10.69 9.25 -4.58
CA THR A 119 -9.87 8.53 -5.57
C THR A 119 -9.57 9.35 -6.83
N LEU A 120 -10.45 10.30 -7.19
CA LEU A 120 -10.28 11.15 -8.38
C LEU A 120 -9.11 12.13 -8.26
N SER A 121 -8.71 12.47 -7.04
CA SER A 121 -7.62 13.41 -6.77
C SER A 121 -6.42 12.75 -6.07
N ARG A 122 -6.29 11.42 -6.14
CA ARG A 122 -5.16 10.72 -5.47
C ARG A 122 -3.80 11.31 -5.86
N SER A 123 -3.61 11.72 -7.11
CA SER A 123 -2.37 12.37 -7.56
C SER A 123 -2.07 13.66 -6.77
N SER A 124 -3.08 14.44 -6.39
CA SER A 124 -2.90 15.63 -5.56
C SER A 124 -2.46 15.28 -4.12
N PHE A 125 -2.94 14.16 -3.57
CA PHE A 125 -2.44 13.64 -2.29
C PHE A 125 -1.01 13.10 -2.42
N GLU A 126 -0.69 12.42 -3.52
CA GLU A 126 0.68 11.97 -3.82
C GLU A 126 1.65 13.17 -3.89
N GLU A 127 1.28 14.24 -4.60
CA GLU A 127 2.08 15.47 -4.74
C GLU A 127 2.25 16.21 -3.41
N LEU A 128 1.17 16.41 -2.65
CA LEU A 128 1.23 17.06 -1.34
C LEU A 128 2.07 16.24 -0.36
N GLY A 129 1.87 14.92 -0.33
CA GLY A 129 2.62 14.01 0.52
C GLY A 129 4.11 14.03 0.23
N ASN A 130 4.48 14.00 -1.05
CA ASN A 130 5.86 14.14 -1.49
C ASN A 130 6.47 15.48 -0.99
N ALA A 131 5.75 16.59 -1.16
CA ALA A 131 6.19 17.90 -0.68
C ALA A 131 6.39 17.93 0.85
N LEU A 132 5.47 17.33 1.62
CA LEU A 132 5.56 17.23 3.08
C LEU A 132 6.76 16.40 3.54
N ILE A 133 6.99 15.24 2.92
CA ILE A 133 8.12 14.36 3.24
C ILE A 133 9.44 15.09 2.96
N HIS A 134 9.59 15.72 1.79
CA HIS A 134 10.78 16.48 1.42
C HIS A 134 10.98 17.75 2.26
N HIS A 135 9.92 18.31 2.84
CA HIS A 135 10.06 19.43 3.78
C HIS A 135 10.74 19.00 5.10
N ILE A 136 10.53 17.76 5.52
CA ILE A 136 11.06 17.20 6.77
C ILE A 136 12.45 16.58 6.56
N ILE A 137 12.60 15.75 5.52
CA ILE A 137 13.85 15.06 5.22
C ILE A 137 14.75 16.03 4.45
N ARG A 138 15.73 16.59 5.16
CA ARG A 138 16.77 17.47 4.61
C ARG A 138 17.98 16.69 4.11
#